data_AF-A0A3N4K437-F1
#
_entry.id   AF-A0A3N4K437-F1
#
_cell.length_a   1.000
_cell.length_b   1.000
_cell.length_c   1.000
_cell.angle_alpha   90.00
_cell.angle_beta   90.00
_cell.angle_gamma   90.00
#
_symmetry.space_group_name_H-M   'P 1'
#
loop_
_entity.id
_entity.type
_entity.pdbx_description
1 polymer ?
#
loop_
_entity_poly.entity_id
_entity_poly.type
_entity_poly.pdbx_seq_one_letter_code
_entity_poly.pdbx_strand_id
1 'polypeptide(L)'
;MKSQLPSNIRHITSSTTPCPNPLVPLRISSLPILSPSTLLTFQDSYFNPALPCTFPPSHFTSTLPAISQWFVPHPKFPHLKAPNTQFFHKTLGDRINALLLMEVSLHSEQKFIQIHAPFAKLLEDISSTGPRDRSITTYLAQCSIDEIPELKDTLPTPQYIHAGKGDVYNVNLWMGHAALIVTPLHKDPNPNLFVQLAGTKRVRMFEPDIGRRIMQEFGGGVKRFRMPDEMMDGKHREILEKVVWGEDEAEDGVPGFETMVGPGDGIFIPKGWWHAIRSVGEDGAVASVNWWFR
;
A
#
# COMPACT_ATOMS: atom_id res chain seq x y z
N MET A 1 53.19 -40.14 3.66
CA MET A 1 51.77 -40.10 4.08
C MET A 1 51.19 -38.78 3.62
N LYS A 2 50.47 -38.78 2.49
CA LYS A 2 49.76 -37.61 1.95
C LYS A 2 48.27 -37.84 2.19
N SER A 3 47.62 -36.94 2.92
CA SER A 3 46.19 -37.00 3.24
C SER A 3 45.35 -36.69 2.00
N GLN A 4 44.49 -37.64 1.62
CA GLN A 4 43.43 -37.43 0.63
C GLN A 4 42.26 -36.70 1.31
N LEU A 5 41.85 -35.55 0.76
CA LEU A 5 40.56 -34.95 1.06
C LEU A 5 39.44 -35.71 0.31
N PRO A 6 38.25 -35.88 0.91
CA PRO A 6 37.14 -36.56 0.26
C PRO A 6 36.53 -35.72 -0.87
N SER A 7 36.47 -36.33 -2.05
CA SER A 7 35.82 -35.85 -3.27
C SER A 7 34.30 -35.90 -3.13
N ASN A 8 33.64 -34.78 -2.84
CA ASN A 8 32.19 -34.60 -3.01
C ASN A 8 31.80 -33.12 -3.16
N ILE A 9 32.51 -32.36 -4.00
CA ILE A 9 32.07 -31.04 -4.45
C ILE A 9 31.44 -31.21 -5.83
N ARG A 10 30.11 -31.26 -5.89
CA ARG A 10 29.38 -31.06 -7.14
C ARG A 10 29.50 -29.60 -7.52
N HIS A 11 30.32 -29.30 -8.52
CA HIS A 11 30.24 -28.03 -9.23
C HIS A 11 28.87 -27.93 -9.90
N ILE A 12 27.96 -27.16 -9.31
CA ILE A 12 26.77 -26.70 -10.01
C ILE A 12 27.25 -25.60 -10.95
N THR A 13 27.52 -25.97 -12.19
CA THR A 13 27.66 -25.01 -13.28
C THR A 13 26.35 -24.23 -13.38
N SER A 14 26.37 -22.96 -12.97
CA SER A 14 25.26 -22.04 -13.22
C SER A 14 25.13 -21.90 -14.74
N SER A 15 24.15 -22.58 -15.33
CA SER A 15 23.72 -22.26 -16.68
C SER A 15 23.14 -20.86 -16.64
N THR A 16 23.90 -19.88 -17.11
CA THR A 16 23.39 -18.58 -17.52
C THR A 16 22.59 -18.77 -18.80
N THR A 17 21.39 -19.34 -18.67
CA THR A 17 20.32 -19.06 -19.63
C THR A 17 19.98 -17.58 -19.48
N PRO A 18 20.01 -16.78 -20.55
CA PRO A 18 19.50 -15.41 -20.49
C PRO A 18 18.06 -15.48 -19.99
N CYS A 19 17.73 -14.74 -18.91
CA CYS A 19 16.32 -14.54 -18.58
C CYS A 19 15.62 -13.99 -19.82
N PRO A 20 14.53 -14.60 -20.31
CA PRO A 20 13.72 -13.95 -21.33
C PRO A 20 13.26 -12.60 -20.78
N ASN A 21 13.33 -11.56 -21.62
CA ASN A 21 12.88 -10.21 -21.29
C ASN A 21 11.49 -10.27 -20.63
N PRO A 22 11.32 -9.78 -19.38
CA PRO A 22 10.11 -10.01 -18.60
C PRO A 22 9.02 -8.97 -18.90
N LEU A 23 9.03 -8.38 -20.09
CA LEU A 23 8.06 -7.37 -20.47
C LEU A 23 6.86 -8.11 -21.05
N VAL A 24 6.04 -8.66 -20.15
CA VAL A 24 4.64 -8.90 -20.47
C VAL A 24 4.04 -7.51 -20.63
N PRO A 25 3.74 -7.05 -21.85
CA PRO A 25 3.14 -5.73 -21.99
C PRO A 25 1.78 -5.76 -21.28
N LEU A 26 1.43 -4.71 -20.53
CA LEU A 26 0.11 -4.66 -19.89
C LEU A 26 -0.83 -3.80 -20.72
N ARG A 27 -2.12 -4.08 -20.57
CA ARG A 27 -3.21 -3.27 -21.09
C ARG A 27 -3.96 -2.69 -19.90
N ILE A 28 -3.59 -1.48 -19.52
CA ILE A 28 -4.14 -0.83 -18.34
C ILE A 28 -5.37 0.02 -18.70
N SER A 29 -6.49 -0.30 -18.03
CA SER A 29 -7.74 0.46 -18.13
C SER A 29 -8.00 1.27 -16.86
N SER A 30 -8.78 2.34 -16.96
CA SER A 30 -9.24 3.05 -15.75
C SER A 30 -10.27 2.22 -14.99
N LEU A 31 -10.28 2.33 -13.66
CA LEU A 31 -11.36 1.76 -12.84
C LEU A 31 -12.70 2.47 -13.12
N PRO A 32 -13.82 1.73 -13.10
CA PRO A 32 -15.14 2.34 -13.16
C PRO A 32 -15.40 3.16 -11.89
N ILE A 33 -16.06 4.31 -12.07
CA ILE A 33 -16.49 5.18 -10.97
C ILE A 33 -17.90 4.77 -10.54
N LEU A 34 -18.11 4.54 -9.25
CA LEU A 34 -19.42 4.26 -8.67
C LEU A 34 -20.39 5.40 -8.97
N SER A 35 -21.47 5.09 -9.70
CA SER A 35 -22.53 6.05 -10.02
C SER A 35 -23.90 5.36 -10.17
N PRO A 36 -24.94 5.82 -9.46
CA PRO A 36 -24.91 6.81 -8.38
C PRO A 36 -24.17 6.28 -7.14
N SER A 37 -23.57 7.17 -6.34
CA SER A 37 -22.87 6.81 -5.10
C SER A 37 -23.83 6.53 -3.95
N THR A 38 -24.60 5.44 -4.09
CA THR A 38 -25.52 4.92 -3.08
C THR A 38 -25.06 3.55 -2.59
N LEU A 39 -25.48 3.16 -1.39
CA LEU A 39 -25.21 1.82 -0.85
C LEU A 39 -25.77 0.72 -1.75
N LEU A 40 -26.99 0.89 -2.27
CA LEU A 40 -27.64 -0.11 -3.12
C LEU A 40 -26.88 -0.31 -4.43
N THR A 41 -26.52 0.78 -5.12
CA THR A 41 -25.73 0.70 -6.35
C THR A 41 -24.36 0.05 -6.11
N PHE A 42 -23.69 0.44 -5.01
CA PHE A 42 -22.42 -0.17 -4.64
C PHE A 42 -22.56 -1.68 -4.39
N GLN A 43 -23.60 -2.07 -3.66
CA GLN A 43 -23.88 -3.47 -3.33
C GLN A 43 -24.13 -4.30 -4.60
N ASP A 44 -25.04 -3.85 -5.46
CA ASP A 44 -25.50 -4.59 -6.63
C ASP A 44 -24.49 -4.62 -7.77
N SER A 45 -23.77 -3.51 -7.99
CA SER A 45 -22.90 -3.35 -9.17
C SER A 45 -21.44 -3.72 -8.92
N TYR A 46 -20.98 -3.70 -7.66
CA TYR A 46 -19.55 -3.88 -7.35
C TYR A 46 -19.30 -4.89 -6.23
N PHE A 47 -19.97 -4.77 -5.10
CA PHE A 47 -19.74 -5.68 -3.96
C PHE A 47 -20.16 -7.11 -4.28
N ASN A 48 -21.43 -7.34 -4.66
CA ASN A 48 -21.96 -8.67 -4.97
C ASN A 48 -21.27 -9.33 -6.18
N PRO A 49 -21.01 -8.61 -7.30
CA PRO A 49 -20.26 -9.16 -8.43
C PRO A 49 -18.75 -9.30 -8.18
N ALA A 50 -18.25 -8.82 -7.03
CA ALA A 50 -16.83 -8.75 -6.68
C ALA A 50 -15.98 -8.01 -7.73
N LEU A 51 -16.43 -6.83 -8.13
CA LEU A 51 -15.75 -5.94 -9.08
C LEU A 51 -15.20 -4.68 -8.37
N PRO A 52 -13.99 -4.22 -8.71
CA PRO A 52 -13.41 -3.03 -8.11
C PRO A 52 -14.05 -1.77 -8.68
N CYS A 53 -14.05 -0.71 -7.89
CA CYS A 53 -14.45 0.62 -8.34
C CYS A 53 -13.72 1.71 -7.58
N THR A 54 -13.69 2.89 -8.18
CA THR A 54 -13.42 4.13 -7.45
C THR A 54 -14.74 4.73 -6.97
N PHE A 55 -14.69 5.43 -5.84
CA PHE A 55 -15.76 6.35 -5.46
C PHE A 55 -15.60 7.66 -6.24
N PRO A 56 -16.64 8.50 -6.34
CA PRO A 56 -16.48 9.83 -6.91
C PRO A 56 -15.31 10.61 -6.27
N PRO A 57 -14.65 11.51 -7.01
CA PRO A 57 -13.54 12.28 -6.46
C PRO A 57 -13.92 12.99 -5.16
N SER A 58 -13.03 12.95 -4.16
CA SER A 58 -13.20 13.55 -2.84
C SER A 58 -14.44 13.07 -2.06
N HIS A 59 -14.99 11.90 -2.39
CA HIS A 59 -16.23 11.37 -1.78
C HIS A 59 -16.20 11.33 -0.25
N PHE A 60 -15.04 11.02 0.34
CA PHE A 60 -14.91 10.84 1.78
C PHE A 60 -14.42 12.08 2.53
N THR A 61 -14.17 13.20 1.84
CA THR A 61 -13.60 14.42 2.44
C THR A 61 -14.46 14.98 3.57
N SER A 62 -15.78 14.97 3.42
CA SER A 62 -16.71 15.48 4.43
C SER A 62 -17.03 14.47 5.55
N THR A 63 -16.81 13.18 5.30
CA THR A 63 -17.15 12.10 6.24
C THR A 63 -15.99 11.63 7.09
N LEU A 64 -14.74 11.91 6.70
CA LEU A 64 -13.54 11.52 7.45
C LEU A 64 -12.81 12.75 8.01
N PRO A 65 -13.05 13.10 9.29
CA PRO A 65 -12.38 14.24 9.93
C PRO A 65 -10.86 14.18 9.85
N ALA A 66 -10.27 12.97 9.88
CA ALA A 66 -8.83 12.75 9.78
C ALA A 66 -8.16 13.51 8.62
N ILE A 67 -8.82 13.64 7.46
CA ILE A 67 -8.27 14.33 6.28
C ILE A 67 -7.91 15.78 6.61
N SER A 68 -8.80 16.49 7.32
CA SER A 68 -8.62 17.89 7.68
C SER A 68 -7.90 18.09 9.02
N GLN A 69 -8.05 17.16 9.96
CA GLN A 69 -7.53 17.32 11.32
C GLN A 69 -6.08 16.87 11.45
N TRP A 70 -5.70 15.78 10.77
CA TRP A 70 -4.37 15.18 10.91
C TRP A 70 -3.32 15.86 10.03
N PHE A 71 -3.73 16.61 9.01
CA PHE A 71 -2.81 17.16 8.02
C PHE A 71 -3.05 18.64 7.79
N VAL A 72 -1.98 19.42 7.86
CA VAL A 72 -1.95 20.86 7.60
C VAL A 72 -1.03 21.15 6.40
N PRO A 73 -1.15 22.32 5.75
CA PRO A 73 -0.17 22.75 4.76
C PRO A 73 1.25 22.70 5.33
N HIS A 74 2.20 22.16 4.57
CA HIS A 74 3.59 22.06 5.01
C HIS A 74 4.20 23.48 5.13
N PRO A 75 4.90 23.81 6.23
CA PRO A 75 5.29 25.19 6.55
C PRO A 75 6.23 25.83 5.53
N LYS A 76 7.11 25.05 4.89
CA LYS A 76 7.99 25.55 3.80
C LYS A 76 7.42 25.36 2.41
N PHE A 77 6.49 24.41 2.23
CA PHE A 77 6.02 23.97 0.92
C PHE A 77 4.50 23.83 0.96
N PRO A 78 3.73 24.93 0.97
CA PRO A 78 2.30 24.89 1.31
C PRO A 78 1.41 24.03 0.39
N HIS A 79 1.91 23.66 -0.79
CA HIS A 79 1.25 22.72 -1.69
C HIS A 79 1.34 21.26 -1.22
N LEU A 80 2.29 20.94 -0.33
CA LEU A 80 2.46 19.66 0.33
C LEU A 80 1.72 19.62 1.68
N LYS A 81 1.50 18.42 2.20
CA LYS A 81 0.90 18.20 3.52
C LYS A 81 1.96 17.78 4.54
N ALA A 82 1.79 18.24 5.77
CA ALA A 82 2.56 17.81 6.93
C ALA A 82 1.60 17.32 8.03
N PRO A 83 2.04 16.42 8.92
CA PRO A 83 1.25 16.05 10.09
C PRO A 83 0.94 17.28 10.96
N ASN A 84 -0.30 17.37 11.42
CA ASN A 84 -0.72 18.36 12.39
C ASN A 84 -0.22 17.95 13.78
N THR A 85 1.00 18.33 14.09
CA THR A 85 1.65 17.97 15.36
C THR A 85 0.83 18.45 16.57
N GLN A 86 0.19 19.62 16.50
CA GLN A 86 -0.66 20.12 17.56
C GLN A 86 -1.86 19.19 17.83
N PHE A 87 -2.52 18.71 16.77
CA PHE A 87 -3.59 17.71 16.89
C PHE A 87 -3.06 16.42 17.53
N PHE A 88 -1.98 15.84 16.99
CA PHE A 88 -1.46 14.57 17.49
C PHE A 88 -0.99 14.66 18.95
N HIS A 89 -0.28 15.72 19.35
CA HIS A 89 0.13 15.93 20.74
C HIS A 89 -1.08 16.08 21.67
N LYS A 90 -2.10 16.84 21.26
CA LYS A 90 -3.30 17.04 22.07
C LYS A 90 -4.10 15.73 22.22
N THR A 91 -4.24 14.98 21.14
CA THR A 91 -5.09 13.77 21.10
C THR A 91 -4.41 12.58 21.77
N LEU A 92 -3.09 12.41 21.60
CA LEU A 92 -2.37 11.24 22.11
C LEU A 92 -1.71 11.45 23.48
N GLY A 93 -1.44 12.70 23.88
CA GLY A 93 -0.70 12.99 25.11
C GLY A 93 0.63 12.20 25.15
N ASP A 94 0.86 11.47 26.24
CA ASP A 94 2.06 10.64 26.41
C ASP A 94 2.13 9.45 25.43
N ARG A 95 1.00 8.97 24.93
CA ARG A 95 0.95 7.85 23.97
C ARG A 95 1.49 8.20 22.59
N ILE A 96 1.78 9.46 22.30
CA ILE A 96 2.55 9.81 21.11
C ILE A 96 3.93 9.14 21.11
N ASN A 97 4.45 8.76 22.29
CA ASN A 97 5.70 8.03 22.44
C ASN A 97 5.53 6.50 22.51
N ALA A 98 4.31 5.97 22.34
CA ALA A 98 4.08 4.54 22.27
C ALA A 98 4.85 3.94 21.08
N LEU A 99 5.42 2.75 21.30
CA LEU A 99 6.20 2.05 20.29
C LEU A 99 5.25 1.34 19.33
N LEU A 100 5.27 1.75 18.07
CA LEU A 100 4.53 1.12 16.99
C LEU A 100 5.50 0.37 16.07
N LEU A 101 5.03 -0.72 15.49
CA LEU A 101 5.77 -1.45 14.46
C LEU A 101 5.83 -0.60 13.19
N MET A 102 7.05 -0.27 12.76
CA MET A 102 7.34 0.48 11.54
C MET A 102 8.19 -0.36 10.60
N GLU A 103 7.92 -0.22 9.32
CA GLU A 103 8.73 -0.75 8.24
C GLU A 103 9.80 0.26 7.86
N VAL A 104 11.05 -0.20 7.72
CA VAL A 104 12.18 0.61 7.30
C VAL A 104 12.83 -0.02 6.08
N SER A 105 12.86 0.73 4.99
CA SER A 105 13.56 0.37 3.77
C SER A 105 14.89 1.12 3.69
N LEU A 106 15.98 0.36 3.56
CA LEU A 106 17.34 0.84 3.30
C LEU A 106 17.63 0.60 1.81
N HIS A 107 17.31 1.59 0.98
CA HIS A 107 17.30 1.46 -0.48
C HIS A 107 18.69 1.20 -1.06
N SER A 108 19.75 1.80 -0.49
CA SER A 108 21.14 1.57 -0.92
C SER A 108 21.62 0.15 -0.67
N GLU A 109 21.05 -0.53 0.32
CA GLU A 109 21.39 -1.90 0.71
C GLU A 109 20.37 -2.93 0.21
N GLN A 110 19.32 -2.48 -0.49
CA GLN A 110 18.15 -3.31 -0.86
C GLN A 110 17.60 -4.11 0.32
N LYS A 111 17.65 -3.51 1.52
CA LYS A 111 17.33 -4.18 2.78
C LYS A 111 16.06 -3.63 3.37
N PHE A 112 15.23 -4.52 3.89
CA PHE A 112 14.00 -4.20 4.59
C PHE A 112 14.07 -4.75 6.01
N ILE A 113 13.66 -3.95 6.99
CA ILE A 113 13.57 -4.35 8.39
C ILE A 113 12.28 -3.81 9.02
N GLN A 114 11.85 -4.45 10.09
CA GLN A 114 10.79 -3.96 10.96
C GLN A 114 11.38 -3.58 12.31
N ILE A 115 10.98 -2.42 12.83
CA ILE A 115 11.41 -1.90 14.12
C ILE A 115 10.22 -1.41 14.92
N HIS A 116 10.31 -1.48 16.24
CA HIS A 116 9.39 -0.78 17.12
C HIS A 116 9.96 0.61 17.42
N ALA A 117 9.23 1.67 17.09
CA ALA A 117 9.66 3.04 17.29
C ALA A 117 8.53 3.94 17.78
N PRO A 118 8.82 5.03 18.53
CA PRO A 118 7.81 5.97 18.98
C PRO A 118 7.04 6.57 17.81
N PHE A 119 5.70 6.69 17.90
CA PHE A 119 4.90 7.34 16.85
C PHE A 119 5.35 8.78 16.57
N ALA A 120 5.75 9.51 17.62
CA ALA A 120 6.36 10.83 17.52
C ALA A 120 7.53 10.87 16.53
N LYS A 121 8.33 9.79 16.46
CA LYS A 121 9.50 9.75 15.58
C LYS A 121 9.11 9.72 14.10
N LEU A 122 8.03 9.03 13.76
CA LEU A 122 7.46 9.06 12.42
C LEU A 122 6.93 10.45 12.07
N LEU A 123 6.21 11.09 13.00
CA LEU A 123 5.68 12.44 12.78
C LEU A 123 6.80 13.47 12.54
N GLU A 124 7.88 13.39 13.32
CA GLU A 124 9.10 14.19 13.10
C GLU A 124 9.71 13.91 11.73
N ASP A 125 9.86 12.64 11.36
CA ASP A 125 10.46 12.22 10.09
C ASP A 125 9.68 12.74 8.88
N ILE A 126 8.34 12.71 8.95
CA ILE A 126 7.46 13.26 7.91
C ILE A 126 7.48 14.79 7.90
N SER A 127 7.60 15.43 9.08
CA SER A 127 7.62 16.89 9.22
C SER A 127 8.97 17.53 8.88
N SER A 128 10.01 16.72 8.63
CA SER A 128 11.35 17.21 8.37
C SER A 128 11.38 18.12 7.14
N THR A 129 11.97 19.30 7.32
CA THR A 129 12.03 20.35 6.29
C THR A 129 13.44 20.56 5.72
N GLY A 130 14.38 19.69 6.09
CA GLY A 130 15.76 19.71 5.63
C GLY A 130 16.00 18.78 4.43
N PRO A 131 17.22 18.76 3.86
CA PRO A 131 17.61 17.76 2.87
C PRO A 131 17.40 16.37 3.46
N ARG A 132 16.62 15.54 2.78
CA ARG A 132 16.27 14.21 3.27
C ARG A 132 17.17 13.16 2.64
N ASP A 133 17.68 12.28 3.47
CA ASP A 133 18.31 11.07 2.99
C ASP A 133 17.23 10.12 2.43
N ARG A 134 17.15 10.03 1.11
CA ARG A 134 16.23 9.12 0.41
C ARG A 134 16.74 7.68 0.40
N SER A 135 17.90 7.39 0.99
CA SER A 135 18.37 6.02 1.18
C SER A 135 17.58 5.28 2.26
N ILE A 136 16.86 5.99 3.13
CA ILE A 136 16.05 5.41 4.21
C ILE A 136 14.59 5.89 4.07
N THR A 137 13.65 4.96 4.20
CA THR A 137 12.22 5.29 4.26
C THR A 137 11.58 4.55 5.43
N THR A 138 10.90 5.29 6.30
CA THR A 138 10.09 4.75 7.39
C THR A 138 8.61 4.79 7.01
N TYR A 139 7.90 3.71 7.26
CA TYR A 139 6.50 3.57 6.93
C TYR A 139 5.75 2.83 8.05
N LEU A 140 4.73 3.49 8.59
CA LEU A 140 3.73 2.81 9.41
C LEU A 140 2.80 2.07 8.46
N ALA A 141 3.00 0.77 8.33
CA ALA A 141 2.24 -0.08 7.42
C ALA A 141 1.27 -0.95 8.23
N GLN A 142 0.03 -1.04 7.74
CA GLN A 142 -0.98 -1.95 8.29
C GLN A 142 -1.16 -1.85 9.82
N CYS A 143 -0.99 -0.66 10.40
CA CYS A 143 -1.13 -0.45 11.84
C CYS A 143 -2.61 -0.48 12.21
N SER A 144 -3.04 -1.46 13.01
CA SER A 144 -4.43 -1.49 13.48
C SER A 144 -4.73 -0.21 14.26
N ILE A 145 -5.91 0.38 14.02
CA ILE A 145 -6.37 1.53 14.80
C ILE A 145 -6.50 1.21 16.29
N ASP A 146 -6.58 -0.07 16.67
CA ASP A 146 -6.60 -0.50 18.08
C ASP A 146 -5.27 -0.24 18.80
N GLU A 147 -4.17 -0.08 18.06
CA GLU A 147 -2.87 0.35 18.60
C GLU A 147 -2.85 1.85 18.94
N ILE A 148 -3.76 2.64 18.36
CA ILE A 148 -3.90 4.09 18.58
C ILE A 148 -5.39 4.49 18.66
N PRO A 149 -6.15 3.96 19.65
CA PRO A 149 -7.60 4.05 19.73
C PRO A 149 -8.13 5.49 19.86
N GLU A 150 -7.32 6.43 20.35
CA GLU A 150 -7.66 7.86 20.44
C GLU A 150 -7.95 8.49 19.07
N LEU A 151 -7.48 7.87 17.98
CA LEU A 151 -7.69 8.34 16.62
C LEU A 151 -8.99 7.82 15.99
N LYS A 152 -9.68 6.84 16.62
CA LYS A 152 -10.86 6.17 16.05
C LYS A 152 -11.99 7.13 15.68
N ASP A 153 -12.27 8.12 16.53
CA ASP A 153 -13.39 9.06 16.32
C ASP A 153 -13.20 9.94 15.07
N THR A 154 -11.96 10.04 14.56
CA THR A 154 -11.66 10.77 13.32
C THR A 154 -11.75 9.91 12.06
N LEU A 155 -12.02 8.61 12.22
CA LEU A 155 -12.13 7.59 11.17
C LEU A 155 -13.46 6.81 11.27
N PRO A 156 -14.63 7.48 11.18
CA PRO A 156 -15.91 6.80 11.26
C PRO A 156 -16.06 5.77 10.15
N THR A 157 -16.72 4.65 10.47
CA THR A 157 -16.96 3.55 9.54
C THR A 157 -17.83 4.02 8.37
N PRO A 158 -17.38 3.86 7.11
CA PRO A 158 -18.17 4.22 5.94
C PRO A 158 -19.45 3.40 5.80
N GLN A 159 -20.55 4.02 5.34
CA GLN A 159 -21.84 3.32 5.16
C GLN A 159 -21.77 2.10 4.21
N TYR A 160 -20.82 2.10 3.27
CA TYR A 160 -20.63 1.03 2.28
C TYR A 160 -20.20 -0.30 2.88
N ILE A 161 -19.68 -0.28 4.11
CA ILE A 161 -19.35 -1.49 4.86
C ILE A 161 -20.59 -2.38 5.07
N HIS A 162 -21.79 -1.78 5.13
CA HIS A 162 -23.06 -2.50 5.23
C HIS A 162 -23.51 -3.22 3.95
N ALA A 163 -22.74 -3.14 2.85
CA ALA A 163 -23.00 -3.98 1.68
C ALA A 163 -22.70 -5.46 1.95
N GLY A 164 -21.79 -5.75 2.89
CA GLY A 164 -21.54 -7.08 3.43
C GLY A 164 -22.46 -7.41 4.62
N LYS A 165 -21.93 -8.19 5.57
CA LYS A 165 -22.52 -8.43 6.88
C LYS A 165 -22.47 -7.19 7.79
N GLY A 166 -21.66 -6.20 7.43
CA GLY A 166 -21.53 -4.94 8.16
C GLY A 166 -20.55 -5.00 9.33
N ASP A 167 -19.83 -6.12 9.51
CA ASP A 167 -18.76 -6.22 10.49
C ASP A 167 -17.41 -5.76 9.91
N VAL A 168 -16.71 -4.94 10.67
CA VAL A 168 -15.33 -4.52 10.38
C VAL A 168 -14.39 -5.51 11.03
N TYR A 169 -13.60 -6.22 10.22
CA TYR A 169 -12.56 -7.12 10.69
C TYR A 169 -11.36 -6.36 11.27
N ASN A 170 -10.90 -5.32 10.56
CA ASN A 170 -9.87 -4.42 11.05
C ASN A 170 -9.93 -3.07 10.31
N VAL A 171 -9.48 -2.01 10.99
CA VAL A 171 -9.18 -0.72 10.36
C VAL A 171 -7.68 -0.53 10.45
N ASN A 172 -6.99 -0.42 9.31
CA ASN A 172 -5.55 -0.24 9.31
C ASN A 172 -5.17 1.15 8.80
N LEU A 173 -4.22 1.76 9.49
CA LEU A 173 -3.56 2.99 9.13
C LEU A 173 -2.28 2.71 8.37
N TRP A 174 -2.07 3.51 7.34
CA TRP A 174 -0.87 3.57 6.53
C TRP A 174 -0.36 5.00 6.56
N MET A 175 0.87 5.24 7.03
CA MET A 175 1.40 6.59 7.14
C MET A 175 2.91 6.61 6.95
N GLY A 176 3.39 7.53 6.13
CA GLY A 176 4.81 7.77 5.98
C GLY A 176 5.06 9.03 5.20
N HIS A 177 6.28 9.15 4.71
CA HIS A 177 6.70 10.25 3.86
C HIS A 177 6.65 9.82 2.39
N ALA A 178 6.09 10.67 1.53
CA ALA A 178 5.70 10.35 0.15
C ALA A 178 6.82 9.80 -0.74
N ALA A 179 8.09 10.01 -0.39
CA ALA A 179 9.21 9.43 -1.12
C ALA A 179 9.25 7.89 -0.98
N LEU A 180 9.08 7.19 -2.12
CA LEU A 180 9.46 5.78 -2.32
C LEU A 180 8.68 4.71 -1.55
N ILE A 181 7.48 5.01 -1.05
CA ILE A 181 6.63 3.99 -0.40
C ILE A 181 5.99 3.11 -1.48
N VAL A 182 6.29 1.82 -1.43
CA VAL A 182 5.76 0.80 -2.34
C VAL A 182 5.24 -0.38 -1.53
N THR A 183 3.96 -0.69 -1.71
CA THR A 183 3.35 -1.95 -1.30
C THR A 183 3.31 -2.87 -2.52
N PRO A 184 4.08 -3.99 -2.52
CA PRO A 184 4.16 -4.92 -3.65
C PRO A 184 2.80 -5.52 -4.05
N LEU A 185 2.76 -6.20 -5.20
CA LEU A 185 1.53 -6.87 -5.65
C LEU A 185 1.11 -7.96 -4.66
N HIS A 186 -0.04 -7.78 -4.02
CA HIS A 186 -0.55 -8.70 -3.00
C HIS A 186 -2.08 -8.75 -3.08
N LYS A 187 -2.69 -9.52 -2.17
CA LYS A 187 -4.15 -9.57 -2.02
C LYS A 187 -4.52 -9.64 -0.55
N ASP A 188 -5.70 -9.11 -0.24
CA ASP A 188 -6.20 -9.04 1.12
C ASP A 188 -7.03 -10.27 1.52
N PRO A 189 -7.14 -10.57 2.83
CA PRO A 189 -7.97 -11.67 3.32
C PRO A 189 -9.48 -11.42 3.20
N ASN A 190 -9.89 -10.15 3.13
CA ASN A 190 -11.27 -9.68 3.11
C ASN A 190 -11.46 -8.59 2.04
N PRO A 191 -12.71 -8.27 1.63
CA PRO A 191 -13.01 -7.03 0.92
C PRO A 191 -12.41 -5.82 1.64
N ASN A 192 -11.90 -4.87 0.86
CA ASN A 192 -11.19 -3.72 1.38
C ASN A 192 -11.78 -2.43 0.81
N LEU A 193 -12.20 -1.52 1.70
CA LEU A 193 -12.50 -0.14 1.35
C LEU A 193 -11.29 0.70 1.77
N PHE A 194 -10.58 1.25 0.80
CA PHE A 194 -9.38 2.07 1.02
C PHE A 194 -9.70 3.54 0.74
N VAL A 195 -9.25 4.44 1.61
CA VAL A 195 -9.39 5.89 1.44
C VAL A 195 -8.04 6.56 1.67
N GLN A 196 -7.70 7.48 0.77
CA GLN A 196 -6.48 8.27 0.88
C GLN A 196 -6.73 9.50 1.77
N LEU A 197 -5.86 9.72 2.75
CA LEU A 197 -5.97 10.82 3.71
C LEU A 197 -5.05 12.01 3.39
N ALA A 198 -3.84 11.74 2.91
CA ALA A 198 -2.84 12.76 2.55
C ALA A 198 -1.93 12.25 1.43
N GLY A 199 -1.44 13.16 0.59
CA GLY A 199 -0.61 12.81 -0.57
C GLY A 199 -1.36 11.99 -1.62
N THR A 200 -0.63 11.48 -2.60
CA THR A 200 -1.20 10.77 -3.74
C THR A 200 -0.59 9.37 -3.87
N LYS A 201 -1.42 8.39 -4.21
CA LYS A 201 -0.97 7.04 -4.54
C LYS A 201 -1.48 6.63 -5.91
N ARG A 202 -0.65 5.88 -6.65
CA ARG A 202 -1.04 5.12 -7.84
C ARG A 202 -1.34 3.70 -7.40
N VAL A 203 -2.49 3.18 -7.82
CA VAL A 203 -2.93 1.83 -7.50
C VAL A 203 -3.14 1.07 -8.80
N ARG A 204 -2.52 -0.10 -8.91
CA ARG A 204 -2.73 -1.03 -10.03
C ARG A 204 -3.36 -2.30 -9.51
N MET A 205 -4.38 -2.79 -10.21
CA MET A 205 -5.17 -3.97 -9.81
C MET A 205 -5.26 -4.97 -10.95
N PHE A 206 -5.31 -6.25 -10.58
CA PHE A 206 -5.45 -7.35 -11.51
C PHE A 206 -6.49 -8.34 -10.99
N GLU A 207 -7.23 -8.92 -11.92
CA GLU A 207 -8.18 -9.99 -11.62
C GLU A 207 -7.47 -11.15 -10.90
N PRO A 208 -8.21 -11.94 -10.08
CA PRO A 208 -7.64 -13.01 -9.27
C PRO A 208 -6.73 -13.97 -10.02
N ASP A 209 -7.09 -14.38 -11.23
CA ASP A 209 -6.31 -15.34 -12.02
C ASP A 209 -5.12 -14.71 -12.74
N ILE A 210 -5.24 -13.46 -13.15
CA ILE A 210 -4.13 -12.70 -13.76
C ILE A 210 -3.03 -12.48 -12.73
N GLY A 211 -3.38 -11.88 -11.59
CA GLY A 211 -2.40 -11.63 -10.55
C GLY A 211 -1.82 -12.93 -9.98
N ARG A 212 -2.60 -14.02 -9.94
CA ARG A 212 -2.08 -15.34 -9.57
C ARG A 212 -0.98 -15.81 -10.54
N ARG A 213 -1.17 -15.65 -11.86
CA ARG A 213 -0.15 -16.00 -12.85
C ARG A 213 1.11 -15.15 -12.69
N ILE A 214 0.95 -13.83 -12.56
CA ILE A 214 2.07 -12.90 -12.31
C ILE A 214 2.87 -13.36 -11.08
N MET A 215 2.19 -13.68 -9.99
CA MET A 215 2.85 -14.10 -8.75
C MET A 215 3.46 -15.50 -8.83
N GLN A 216 2.88 -16.42 -9.59
CA GLN A 216 3.47 -17.74 -9.82
C GLN A 216 4.75 -17.66 -10.64
N GLU A 217 4.79 -16.76 -11.62
CA GLU A 217 5.92 -16.60 -12.53
C GLU A 217 7.05 -15.76 -11.91
N PHE A 218 6.70 -14.65 -11.24
CA PHE A 218 7.67 -13.65 -10.78
C PHE A 218 7.80 -13.55 -9.25
N GLY A 219 6.84 -14.08 -8.48
CA GLY A 219 6.76 -13.94 -7.03
C GLY A 219 7.66 -14.88 -6.21
N GLY A 220 8.61 -15.58 -6.83
CA GLY A 220 9.63 -16.36 -6.11
C GLY A 220 9.10 -17.62 -5.40
N GLY A 221 7.95 -18.17 -5.81
CA GLY A 221 7.44 -19.44 -5.30
C GLY A 221 6.82 -19.40 -3.89
N VAL A 222 6.64 -18.21 -3.32
CA VAL A 222 5.94 -18.03 -2.04
C VAL A 222 4.47 -18.42 -2.21
N LYS A 223 4.00 -19.40 -1.44
CA LYS A 223 2.68 -20.04 -1.65
C LYS A 223 1.54 -19.33 -0.93
N ARG A 224 1.83 -18.40 -0.03
CA ARG A 224 0.86 -17.72 0.85
C ARG A 224 1.14 -16.23 0.95
N PHE A 225 0.93 -15.50 -0.15
CA PHE A 225 0.91 -14.03 -0.17
C PHE A 225 -0.29 -13.46 0.60
N ARG A 226 -0.31 -13.66 1.91
CA ARG A 226 -1.31 -13.13 2.84
C ARG A 226 -0.78 -11.94 3.64
N MET A 227 0.55 -11.76 3.69
CA MET A 227 1.23 -10.76 4.50
C MET A 227 2.42 -10.16 3.75
N PRO A 228 2.72 -8.85 3.93
CA PRO A 228 3.90 -8.20 3.38
C PRO A 228 5.22 -8.91 3.70
N ASP A 229 5.33 -9.50 4.90
CA ASP A 229 6.56 -10.11 5.43
C ASP A 229 7.13 -11.26 4.56
N GLU A 230 6.27 -12.03 3.89
CA GLU A 230 6.67 -13.15 3.04
C GLU A 230 7.11 -12.70 1.62
N MET A 231 7.02 -11.40 1.31
CA MET A 231 7.21 -10.85 -0.05
C MET A 231 8.54 -10.09 -0.23
N MET A 232 9.44 -10.18 0.76
CA MET A 232 10.57 -9.26 0.93
C MET A 232 11.94 -9.83 0.54
N ASP A 233 11.99 -10.78 -0.40
CA ASP A 233 13.25 -11.02 -1.13
C ASP A 233 13.47 -9.88 -2.13
N GLY A 234 14.51 -9.09 -1.92
CA GLY A 234 14.81 -7.88 -2.71
C GLY A 234 14.87 -8.14 -4.21
N LYS A 235 15.37 -9.30 -4.66
CA LYS A 235 15.48 -9.62 -6.09
C LYS A 235 14.12 -9.87 -6.73
N HIS A 236 13.24 -10.63 -6.07
CA HIS A 236 11.90 -10.91 -6.57
C HIS A 236 11.00 -9.68 -6.52
N ARG A 237 11.17 -8.85 -5.48
CA ARG A 237 10.48 -7.57 -5.35
C ARG A 237 10.77 -6.66 -6.54
N GLU A 238 12.03 -6.50 -6.95
CA GLU A 238 12.39 -5.66 -8.10
C GLU A 238 11.81 -6.17 -9.42
N ILE A 239 11.82 -7.49 -9.64
CA ILE A 239 11.23 -8.09 -10.85
C ILE A 239 9.73 -7.83 -10.85
N LEU A 240 9.05 -8.10 -9.73
CA LEU A 240 7.62 -7.88 -9.60
C LEU A 240 7.26 -6.41 -9.77
N GLU A 241 8.05 -5.49 -9.23
CA GLU A 241 7.86 -4.05 -9.40
C GLU A 241 8.00 -3.64 -10.87
N LYS A 242 9.00 -4.17 -11.59
CA LYS A 242 9.18 -3.92 -13.03
C LYS A 242 8.04 -4.50 -13.87
N VAL A 243 7.58 -5.70 -13.57
CA VAL A 243 6.45 -6.33 -14.28
C VAL A 243 5.17 -5.56 -14.01
N VAL A 244 4.92 -5.21 -12.75
CA VAL A 244 3.68 -4.55 -12.35
C VAL A 244 3.63 -3.11 -12.79
N TRP A 245 4.75 -2.38 -12.83
CA TRP A 245 4.78 -0.94 -13.17
C TRP A 245 5.47 -0.62 -14.50
N GLY A 246 5.72 -1.62 -15.34
CA GLY A 246 6.25 -1.45 -16.70
C GLY A 246 5.37 -0.54 -17.55
N GLU A 247 5.94 -0.04 -18.65
CA GLU A 247 5.24 0.84 -19.60
C GLU A 247 4.26 0.03 -20.48
N ASP A 248 3.09 0.62 -20.72
CA ASP A 248 1.87 -0.08 -21.14
C ASP A 248 1.26 0.59 -22.38
N GLU A 249 1.44 0.03 -23.59
CA GLU A 249 0.52 0.25 -24.73
C GLU A 249 0.60 -0.94 -25.72
N ALA A 250 0.30 -2.16 -25.29
CA ALA A 250 0.02 -3.25 -26.23
C ALA A 250 -1.46 -3.63 -26.17
N GLU A 251 -2.14 -3.62 -27.31
CA GLU A 251 -3.54 -4.06 -27.44
C GLU A 251 -3.74 -5.49 -26.93
N ASP A 252 -2.73 -6.36 -27.13
CA ASP A 252 -2.70 -7.76 -26.69
C ASP A 252 -2.04 -7.97 -25.31
N GLY A 253 -1.85 -6.90 -24.55
CA GLY A 253 -1.22 -6.95 -23.22
C GLY A 253 -2.09 -7.59 -22.14
N VAL A 254 -1.45 -7.99 -21.03
CA VAL A 254 -2.14 -8.52 -19.85
C VAL A 254 -3.05 -7.44 -19.25
N PRO A 255 -4.37 -7.70 -19.12
CA PRO A 255 -5.27 -6.65 -18.67
C PRO A 255 -5.10 -6.35 -17.18
N GLY A 256 -5.15 -5.07 -16.85
CA GLY A 256 -5.15 -4.58 -15.49
C GLY A 256 -5.94 -3.28 -15.40
N PHE A 257 -6.21 -2.87 -14.17
CA PHE A 257 -6.85 -1.60 -13.87
C PHE A 257 -5.88 -0.68 -13.15
N GLU A 258 -6.04 0.61 -13.35
CA GLU A 258 -5.28 1.61 -12.63
C GLU A 258 -6.14 2.80 -12.22
N THR A 259 -5.76 3.39 -11.10
CA THR A 259 -6.28 4.68 -10.66
C THR A 259 -5.25 5.45 -9.86
N MET A 260 -5.46 6.76 -9.79
CA MET A 260 -4.77 7.68 -8.90
C MET A 260 -5.73 8.08 -7.79
N VAL A 261 -5.29 8.00 -6.54
CA VAL A 261 -6.07 8.41 -5.37
C VAL A 261 -5.35 9.53 -4.63
N GLY A 262 -6.03 10.66 -4.48
CA GLY A 262 -5.65 11.80 -3.66
C GLY A 262 -6.55 11.94 -2.42
N PRO A 263 -6.31 12.95 -1.56
CA PRO A 263 -7.04 13.10 -0.30
C PRO A 263 -8.57 13.09 -0.48
N GLY A 264 -9.25 12.19 0.23
CA GLY A 264 -10.70 11.99 0.17
C GLY A 264 -11.19 11.05 -0.93
N ASP A 265 -10.32 10.64 -1.85
CA ASP A 265 -10.64 9.60 -2.83
C ASP A 265 -10.61 8.23 -2.16
N GLY A 266 -11.53 7.37 -2.58
CA GLY A 266 -11.56 5.99 -2.12
C GLY A 266 -11.71 4.98 -3.25
N ILE A 267 -11.32 3.75 -2.95
CA ILE A 267 -11.42 2.60 -3.84
C ILE A 267 -11.98 1.41 -3.08
N PHE A 268 -12.79 0.62 -3.78
CA PHE A 268 -13.18 -0.71 -3.32
C PHE A 268 -12.31 -1.76 -4.01
N ILE A 269 -11.66 -2.59 -3.20
CA ILE A 269 -10.87 -3.72 -3.65
C ILE A 269 -11.60 -5.00 -3.19
N PRO A 270 -12.20 -5.75 -4.12
CA PRO A 270 -12.93 -6.95 -3.76
C PRO A 270 -11.99 -8.06 -3.28
N LYS A 271 -12.54 -8.98 -2.50
CA LYS A 271 -11.77 -10.13 -2.01
C LYS A 271 -11.16 -10.92 -3.18
N GLY A 272 -9.87 -11.22 -3.08
CA GLY A 272 -9.16 -12.03 -4.06
C GLY A 272 -8.54 -11.25 -5.22
N TRP A 273 -8.84 -9.95 -5.36
CA TRP A 273 -8.17 -9.07 -6.32
C TRP A 273 -6.73 -8.79 -5.89
N TRP A 274 -5.83 -8.85 -6.86
CA TRP A 274 -4.44 -8.51 -6.64
C TRP A 274 -4.25 -7.01 -6.86
N HIS A 275 -3.46 -6.38 -6.02
CA HIS A 275 -3.20 -4.95 -6.12
C HIS A 275 -1.80 -4.58 -5.64
N ALA A 276 -1.23 -3.57 -6.29
CA ALA A 276 0.03 -2.95 -5.93
C ALA A 276 -0.20 -1.45 -5.79
N ILE A 277 0.49 -0.84 -4.83
CA ILE A 277 0.27 0.56 -4.47
C ILE A 277 1.63 1.22 -4.35
N ARG A 278 1.81 2.40 -4.97
CA ARG A 278 2.99 3.23 -4.76
C ARG A 278 2.60 4.68 -4.52
N SER A 279 3.33 5.36 -3.64
CA SER A 279 3.21 6.82 -3.52
C SER A 279 3.68 7.51 -4.81
N VAL A 280 3.08 8.64 -5.12
CA VAL A 280 3.42 9.49 -6.27
C VAL A 280 3.51 10.93 -5.82
N GLY A 281 4.45 11.67 -6.42
CA GLY A 281 4.65 13.09 -6.16
C GLY A 281 5.93 13.37 -5.39
N GLU A 282 6.03 14.62 -4.96
CA GLU A 282 7.18 15.16 -4.23
C GLU A 282 7.12 14.81 -2.73
N ASP A 283 8.01 15.40 -1.93
CA ASP A 283 8.14 15.15 -0.49
C ASP A 283 6.84 15.50 0.29
N GLY A 284 6.77 15.15 1.59
CA GLY A 284 5.62 15.43 2.45
C GLY A 284 4.86 14.18 2.91
N ALA A 285 3.73 14.38 3.59
CA ALA A 285 2.95 13.30 4.17
C ALA A 285 2.18 12.51 3.11
N VAL A 286 2.31 11.17 3.17
CA VAL A 286 1.39 10.24 2.51
C VAL A 286 0.70 9.39 3.58
N ALA A 287 -0.62 9.34 3.54
CA ALA A 287 -1.38 8.57 4.49
C ALA A 287 -2.67 8.03 3.87
N SER A 288 -3.07 6.86 4.35
CA SER A 288 -4.27 6.16 3.90
C SER A 288 -4.86 5.38 5.07
N VAL A 289 -6.15 5.14 5.02
CA VAL A 289 -6.85 4.25 5.93
C VAL A 289 -7.59 3.21 5.11
N ASN A 290 -7.71 2.00 5.63
CA ASN A 290 -8.49 0.98 4.98
C ASN A 290 -9.33 0.18 5.99
N TRP A 291 -10.52 -0.22 5.56
CA TRP A 291 -11.42 -1.10 6.31
C TRP A 291 -11.45 -2.45 5.62
N TRP A 292 -10.97 -3.47 6.32
CA TRP A 292 -11.28 -4.85 5.97
C TRP A 292 -12.60 -5.23 6.62
N PHE A 293 -13.56 -5.64 5.81
CA PHE A 293 -14.92 -5.91 6.27
C PHE A 293 -15.49 -7.19 5.69
N ARG A 294 -16.62 -7.66 6.21
CA ARG A 294 -17.29 -8.89 5.76
C ARG A 294 -18.75 -8.63 5.47
#